data_AF-A0A072NRU2-F1
#
_entry.id   AF-A0A072NRU2-F1
#
_cell.length_a   1.000
_cell.length_b   1.000
_cell.length_c   1.000
_cell.angle_alpha   90.00
_cell.angle_beta   90.00
_cell.angle_gamma   90.00
#
_symmetry.space_group_name_H-M   'P 1'
#
loop_
_entity.id
_entity.type
_entity.pdbx_description
1 polymer ?
#
loop_
_entity_poly.entity_id
_entity_poly.type
_entity_poly.pdbx_seq_one_letter_code
_entity_poly.pdbx_strand_id
1 'polypeptide(L)'
;MEKEINIAIGCVAGSFLESEDKRKVIETLRGFEQTGPSITNLCQQAFETAKSKGWHDEERETGTLLALIHSEVSEALEADRKGNAENFAEELADVCIRVFDLCGAKGVDLESAILNKMKRNKSRTYKHGGKAY
;
A
#
# COMPACT_ATOMS: atom_id res chain seq x y z
N MET A 1 -5.72 17.90 17.74
CA MET A 1 -5.72 16.42 17.83
C MET A 1 -4.79 15.93 18.94
N GLU A 2 -3.52 16.34 19.01
CA GLU A 2 -2.60 15.95 20.11
C GLU A 2 -3.05 16.45 21.50
N LYS A 3 -3.73 17.59 21.59
CA LYS A 3 -4.23 18.13 22.87
C LYS A 3 -5.41 17.35 23.48
N GLU A 4 -6.22 16.67 22.67
CA GLU A 4 -7.37 15.91 23.18
C GLU A 4 -6.98 14.52 23.70
N ILE A 5 -5.91 13.93 23.15
CA ILE A 5 -5.33 12.66 23.63
C ILE A 5 -4.75 12.82 25.04
N ASN A 6 -4.09 13.95 25.33
CA ASN A 6 -3.53 14.22 26.66
C ASN A 6 -4.59 14.45 27.75
N ILE A 7 -5.80 14.90 27.39
CA ILE A 7 -6.89 15.11 28.36
C ILE A 7 -7.56 13.78 28.74
N ALA A 8 -7.68 12.83 27.80
CA ALA A 8 -8.20 11.50 28.07
C ALA A 8 -7.27 10.66 28.98
N ILE A 9 -5.97 10.89 28.90
CA ILE A 9 -4.97 10.23 29.75
C ILE A 9 -4.95 10.83 31.17
N GLY A 10 -5.20 12.13 31.32
CA GLY A 10 -5.16 12.81 32.62
C GLY A 10 -6.33 12.51 33.56
N CYS A 11 -7.52 12.15 33.04
CA CYS A 11 -8.70 11.90 33.87
C CYS A 11 -8.78 10.48 34.46
N VAL A 12 -8.05 9.52 33.88
CA VAL A 12 -8.04 8.11 34.37
C VAL A 12 -6.80 7.80 35.21
N ALA A 13 -5.75 8.63 35.17
CA ALA A 13 -4.50 8.42 35.90
C ALA A 13 -4.45 9.12 37.27
N GLY A 14 -5.60 9.24 37.94
CA GLY A 14 -5.65 9.52 39.36
C GLY A 14 -5.34 8.23 40.12
N SER A 15 -4.10 8.12 40.60
CA SER A 15 -3.53 7.04 41.42
C SER A 15 -3.13 5.74 40.70
N PHE A 16 -1.89 5.35 40.96
CA PHE A 16 -1.38 3.96 40.88
C PHE A 16 -0.98 3.40 39.50
N LEU A 17 0.12 3.89 38.91
CA LEU A 17 0.95 3.06 38.02
C LEU A 17 2.43 3.47 38.17
N GLU A 18 3.25 2.54 38.66
CA GLU A 18 4.69 2.71 38.86
C GLU A 18 5.43 2.86 37.52
N SER A 19 6.62 3.45 37.56
CA SER A 19 7.38 3.90 36.38
C SER A 19 7.78 2.77 35.42
N GLU A 20 7.84 1.52 35.87
CA GLU A 20 8.11 0.34 35.06
C GLU A 20 6.88 -0.10 34.22
N ASP A 21 5.66 0.07 34.72
CA ASP A 21 4.44 -0.27 33.97
C ASP A 21 4.19 0.68 32.80
N LYS A 22 4.53 1.97 32.97
CA LYS A 22 4.49 2.93 31.85
C LYS A 22 5.47 2.56 30.74
N ARG A 23 6.66 2.05 31.08
CA ARG A 23 7.62 1.58 30.07
C ARG A 23 7.09 0.37 29.33
N LYS A 24 6.55 -0.63 30.03
CA LYS A 24 5.91 -1.81 29.40
C LYS A 24 4.75 -1.44 28.49
N VAL A 25 3.91 -0.47 28.89
CA VAL A 25 2.80 0.00 28.04
C VAL A 25 3.34 0.73 26.81
N ILE A 26 4.34 1.61 26.96
CA ILE A 26 4.98 2.30 25.82
C ILE A 26 5.69 1.29 24.90
N GLU A 27 6.34 0.27 25.44
CA GLU A 27 7.05 -0.77 24.70
C GLU A 27 6.06 -1.73 23.98
N THR A 28 4.92 -2.03 24.60
CA THR A 28 3.80 -2.76 23.97
C THR A 28 3.14 -1.95 22.85
N LEU A 29 3.02 -0.63 23.02
CA LEU A 29 2.50 0.27 21.98
C LEU A 29 3.51 0.48 20.82
N ARG A 30 4.81 0.44 21.11
CA ARG A 30 5.89 0.44 20.09
C ARG A 30 6.00 -0.90 19.37
N GLY A 31 5.58 -2.01 20.00
CA GLY A 31 5.52 -3.35 19.39
C GLY A 31 4.51 -3.50 18.24
N PHE A 32 3.73 -2.46 17.93
CA PHE A 32 2.84 -2.37 16.77
C PHE A 32 3.38 -1.41 15.69
N GLU A 33 4.68 -1.13 15.64
CA GLU A 33 5.28 -0.53 14.45
C GLU A 33 5.08 -1.48 13.26
N GLN A 34 4.32 -1.05 12.25
CA GLN A 34 4.29 -1.75 10.96
C GLN A 34 5.73 -1.81 10.45
N THR A 35 6.29 -3.02 10.41
CA THR A 35 7.72 -3.24 10.12
C THR A 35 8.07 -3.14 8.63
N GLY A 36 7.10 -2.77 7.77
CA GLY A 36 7.28 -2.67 6.32
C GLY A 36 7.04 -1.25 5.79
N PRO A 37 7.55 -0.94 4.58
CA PRO A 37 7.27 0.33 3.93
C PRO A 37 5.76 0.48 3.64
N SER A 38 5.25 1.69 3.79
CA SER A 38 3.88 2.04 3.36
C SER A 38 3.73 1.93 1.84
N ILE A 39 2.49 1.84 1.34
CA ILE A 39 2.25 1.86 -0.12
C ILE A 39 2.75 3.17 -0.71
N THR A 40 2.58 4.27 0.03
CA THR A 40 3.14 5.58 -0.34
C THR A 40 4.66 5.51 -0.55
N ASN A 41 5.39 4.88 0.38
CA ASN A 41 6.84 4.70 0.26
C ASN A 41 7.23 3.79 -0.91
N LEU A 42 6.42 2.76 -1.20
CA LEU A 42 6.65 1.87 -2.34
C LEU A 42 6.45 2.58 -3.68
N CYS A 43 5.41 3.42 -3.81
CA CYS A 43 5.21 4.27 -4.98
C CYS A 43 6.39 5.20 -5.23
N GLN A 44 6.88 5.86 -4.17
CA GLN A 44 8.04 6.74 -4.30
C GLN A 44 9.30 5.98 -4.72
N GLN A 45 9.57 4.82 -4.10
CA GLN A 45 10.76 4.01 -4.41
C GLN A 45 10.74 3.46 -5.84
N ALA A 46 9.59 2.95 -6.29
CA ALA A 46 9.43 2.46 -7.66
C ALA A 46 9.68 3.59 -8.68
N PHE A 47 9.09 4.76 -8.46
CA PHE A 47 9.28 5.92 -9.33
C PHE A 47 10.72 6.42 -9.37
N GLU A 48 11.37 6.60 -8.21
CA GLU A 48 12.76 7.06 -8.18
C GLU A 48 13.71 6.03 -8.80
N THR A 49 13.44 4.74 -8.62
CA THR A 49 14.20 3.69 -9.28
C THR A 49 14.02 3.77 -10.79
N ALA A 50 12.79 3.86 -11.30
CA ALA A 50 12.53 3.96 -12.73
C ALA A 50 13.17 5.21 -13.34
N LYS A 51 13.04 6.35 -12.65
CA LYS A 51 13.66 7.62 -13.04
C LYS A 51 15.19 7.53 -13.07
N SER A 52 15.82 6.92 -12.07
CA SER A 52 17.28 6.73 -12.04
C SER A 52 17.82 5.87 -13.19
N LYS A 53 16.95 5.09 -13.84
CA LYS A 53 17.26 4.25 -15.00
C LYS A 53 16.88 4.89 -16.34
N GLY A 54 16.44 6.15 -16.34
CA GLY A 54 16.07 6.90 -17.54
C GLY A 54 14.69 6.58 -18.11
N TRP A 55 13.85 5.82 -17.38
CA TRP A 55 12.50 5.48 -17.86
C TRP A 55 11.53 6.68 -17.90
N HIS A 56 11.92 7.80 -17.27
CA HIS A 56 11.17 9.05 -17.21
C HIS A 56 11.96 10.26 -17.77
N ASP A 57 12.99 10.02 -18.58
CA ASP A 57 13.77 11.10 -19.22
C ASP A 57 12.94 11.85 -20.27
N GLU A 58 11.98 11.17 -20.89
CA GLU A 58 11.00 11.72 -21.82
C GLU A 58 9.59 11.56 -21.25
N GLU A 59 8.71 12.50 -21.58
CA GLU A 59 7.30 12.40 -21.20
C GLU A 59 6.63 11.22 -21.92
N ARG A 60 5.94 10.38 -21.15
CA ARG A 60 5.16 9.25 -21.68
C ARG A 60 3.68 9.51 -21.49
N GLU A 61 2.91 9.18 -22.52
CA GLU A 61 1.46 9.18 -22.39
C GLU A 61 1.00 8.18 -21.31
N THR A 62 -0.07 8.55 -20.62
CA THR A 62 -0.68 7.68 -19.60
C THR A 62 -1.12 6.33 -20.21
N GLY A 63 -1.57 6.34 -21.47
CA GLY A 63 -1.95 5.11 -22.18
C GLY A 63 -0.80 4.12 -22.33
N THR A 64 0.41 4.61 -22.60
CA THR A 64 1.62 3.78 -22.68
C THR A 64 1.95 3.13 -21.35
N LEU A 65 1.90 3.89 -20.25
CA LEU A 65 2.16 3.36 -18.90
C LEU A 65 1.10 2.32 -18.50
N LEU A 66 -0.16 2.53 -18.86
CA LEU A 66 -1.24 1.55 -18.65
C LEU A 66 -1.03 0.27 -19.49
N ALA A 67 -0.55 0.40 -20.73
CA ALA A 67 -0.24 -0.74 -21.58
C ALA A 67 0.92 -1.58 -21.02
N LEU A 68 1.93 -0.95 -20.39
CA LEU A 68 3.00 -1.65 -19.68
C LEU A 68 2.49 -2.41 -18.46
N ILE A 69 1.56 -1.85 -17.68
CA ILE A 69 0.92 -2.62 -16.59
C ILE A 69 0.17 -3.83 -17.16
N HIS A 70 -0.49 -3.67 -18.31
CA HIS A 70 -1.22 -4.75 -18.97
C HIS A 70 -0.31 -5.86 -19.50
N SER A 71 0.93 -5.56 -19.93
CA SER A 71 1.88 -6.59 -20.34
C SER A 71 2.24 -7.49 -19.17
N GLU A 72 2.56 -6.96 -17.98
CA GLU A 72 2.92 -7.80 -16.82
C GLU A 72 1.75 -8.70 -16.39
N VAL A 73 0.50 -8.23 -16.52
CA VAL A 73 -0.69 -9.08 -16.29
C VAL A 73 -0.77 -10.23 -17.29
N SER A 74 -0.39 -9.98 -18.54
CA SER A 74 -0.37 -11.01 -19.58
C SER A 74 0.74 -12.03 -19.34
N GLU A 75 1.91 -11.58 -18.89
CA GLU A 75 3.03 -12.45 -18.50
C GLU A 75 2.67 -13.33 -17.30
N ALA A 76 1.99 -12.77 -16.29
CA ALA A 76 1.46 -13.55 -15.17
C ALA A 76 0.50 -14.66 -15.65
N LEU A 77 -0.43 -14.34 -16.57
CA LEU A 77 -1.33 -15.34 -17.14
C LEU A 77 -0.58 -16.43 -17.91
N GLU A 78 0.48 -16.08 -18.63
CA GLU A 78 1.32 -17.06 -19.30
C GLU A 78 2.05 -17.98 -18.33
N ALA A 79 2.60 -17.44 -17.24
CA ALA A 79 3.28 -18.20 -16.20
C ALA A 79 2.33 -19.20 -15.53
N ASP A 80 1.11 -18.79 -15.21
CA ASP A 80 0.05 -19.65 -14.68
C ASP A 80 -0.28 -20.81 -15.63
N ARG A 81 -0.49 -20.51 -16.92
CA ARG A 81 -0.76 -21.54 -17.96
C ARG A 81 0.37 -22.56 -18.11
N LYS A 82 1.61 -22.15 -17.84
CA LYS A 82 2.80 -23.01 -17.89
C LYS A 82 3.02 -23.78 -16.58
N GLY A 83 2.22 -23.53 -15.54
CA GLY A 83 2.41 -24.10 -14.20
C GLY A 83 3.65 -23.57 -13.49
N ASN A 84 4.16 -22.41 -13.89
CA ASN A 84 5.35 -21.80 -13.31
C ASN A 84 4.95 -20.83 -12.17
N ALA A 85 4.80 -21.38 -10.96
CA ALA A 85 4.35 -20.61 -9.80
C ALA A 85 5.34 -19.53 -9.34
N GLU A 86 6.65 -19.74 -9.53
CA GLU A 86 7.68 -18.76 -9.19
C GLU A 86 7.57 -17.53 -10.10
N ASN A 87 7.59 -17.75 -11.41
CA ASN A 87 7.42 -16.67 -12.37
C ASN A 87 6.05 -16.00 -12.21
N PHE A 88 4.98 -16.75 -11.93
CA PHE A 88 3.68 -16.15 -11.66
C PHE A 88 3.72 -15.14 -10.51
N ALA A 89 4.42 -15.45 -9.43
CA ALA A 89 4.57 -14.53 -8.31
C ALA A 89 5.43 -13.31 -8.66
N GLU A 90 6.49 -13.51 -9.45
CA GLU A 90 7.36 -12.44 -9.97
C GLU A 90 6.57 -11.47 -10.84
N GLU A 91 5.80 -11.94 -11.83
CA GLU A 91 5.00 -11.08 -12.70
C GLU A 91 3.92 -10.30 -11.95
N LEU A 92 3.30 -10.90 -10.91
CA LEU A 92 2.37 -10.18 -10.05
C LEU A 92 3.06 -9.06 -9.24
N ALA A 93 4.32 -9.26 -8.85
CA ALA A 93 5.11 -8.21 -8.23
C ALA A 93 5.40 -7.09 -9.23
N ASP A 94 5.72 -7.42 -10.48
CA ASP A 94 5.94 -6.43 -11.54
C ASP A 94 4.68 -5.63 -11.86
N VAL A 95 3.50 -6.25 -11.89
CA VAL A 95 2.21 -5.51 -11.96
C VAL A 95 2.12 -4.45 -10.86
N CYS A 96 2.45 -4.82 -9.62
CA CYS A 96 2.42 -3.90 -8.49
C CYS A 96 3.44 -2.77 -8.66
N ILE A 97 4.68 -3.10 -9.05
CA ILE A 97 5.76 -2.13 -9.25
C ILE A 97 5.42 -1.14 -10.37
N ARG A 98 4.83 -1.58 -11.48
CA ARG A 98 4.37 -0.69 -12.55
C ARG A 98 3.26 0.25 -12.10
N VAL A 99 2.32 -0.24 -11.29
CA VAL A 99 1.28 0.60 -10.69
C VAL A 99 1.89 1.61 -9.72
N PHE A 100 2.87 1.19 -8.92
CA PHE A 100 3.58 2.04 -7.97
C PHE A 100 4.38 3.14 -8.67
N ASP A 101 5.12 2.81 -9.72
CA ASP A 101 5.84 3.75 -10.58
C ASP A 101 4.88 4.79 -11.18
N LEU A 102 3.78 4.34 -11.81
CA LEU A 102 2.77 5.23 -12.37
C LEU A 102 2.17 6.18 -11.32
N CYS A 103 1.86 5.67 -10.12
CA CYS A 103 1.31 6.48 -9.04
C CYS A 103 2.33 7.49 -8.51
N GLY A 104 3.59 7.08 -8.33
CA GLY A 104 4.68 7.97 -7.93
C GLY A 104 4.92 9.07 -8.95
N ALA A 105 4.99 8.72 -10.24
CA ALA A 105 5.16 9.68 -11.34
C ALA A 105 4.02 10.70 -11.44
N LYS A 106 2.79 10.30 -11.12
CA LYS A 106 1.60 11.16 -11.19
C LYS A 106 1.21 11.82 -9.86
N GLY A 107 1.92 11.54 -8.77
CA GLY A 107 1.55 12.01 -7.43
C GLY A 107 0.19 11.50 -6.94
N VAL A 108 -0.19 10.28 -7.32
CA VAL A 108 -1.44 9.65 -6.87
C VAL A 108 -1.24 9.03 -5.49
N ASP A 109 -2.07 9.44 -4.53
CA ASP A 109 -2.14 8.81 -3.20
C ASP A 109 -2.87 7.46 -3.29
N LEU A 110 -2.13 6.45 -3.74
CA LEU A 110 -2.62 5.09 -3.94
C LEU A 110 -3.02 4.43 -2.61
N GLU A 111 -2.28 4.70 -1.53
CA GLU A 111 -2.55 4.13 -0.22
C GLU A 111 -3.92 4.54 0.30
N SER A 112 -4.21 5.85 0.33
CA SER A 112 -5.52 6.35 0.70
C SER A 112 -6.62 5.84 -0.23
N ALA A 113 -6.35 5.76 -1.54
CA ALA A 113 -7.31 5.24 -2.52
C ALA A 113 -7.68 3.77 -2.23
N ILE A 114 -6.70 2.92 -1.93
CA ILE A 114 -6.88 1.52 -1.54
C ILE A 114 -7.66 1.42 -0.24
N LEU A 115 -7.23 2.11 0.82
CA LEU A 115 -7.89 2.08 2.13
C LEU A 115 -9.36 2.50 2.05
N ASN A 116 -9.63 3.59 1.33
CA ASN A 116 -11.00 4.07 1.09
C ASN A 116 -11.83 3.07 0.26
N LYS A 117 -11.21 2.42 -0.73
CA LYS A 117 -11.88 1.40 -1.55
C LYS A 117 -12.19 0.14 -0.75
N MET A 118 -11.26 -0.33 0.08
CA MET A 118 -11.45 -1.49 0.96
C MET A 118 -12.55 -1.22 2.01
N LYS A 119 -12.55 -0.04 2.63
CA LYS A 119 -13.61 0.37 3.57
C LYS A 119 -14.99 0.33 2.91
N ARG A 120 -15.11 0.88 1.69
CA ARG A 120 -16.35 0.82 0.89
C ARG A 120 -16.72 -0.59 0.47
N ASN A 121 -15.76 -1.44 0.12
CA ASN A 121 -16.03 -2.82 -0.28
C ASN A 121 -16.54 -3.66 0.91
N LYS A 122 -15.98 -3.44 2.11
CA LYS A 122 -16.42 -4.11 3.35
C LYS A 122 -17.87 -3.77 3.72
N SER A 123 -18.34 -2.57 3.39
CA SER A 123 -19.72 -2.15 3.66
C SER A 123 -20.74 -2.59 2.60
N ARG A 124 -20.32 -3.25 1.51
CA ARG A 124 -21.25 -3.72 0.46
C ARG A 124 -21.97 -4.99 0.90
N THR A 125 -23.23 -5.11 0.51
CA THR A 125 -23.96 -6.38 0.62
C THR A 125 -23.30 -7.45 -0.27
N TYR A 126 -23.51 -8.72 0.06
CA TYR A 126 -23.01 -9.83 -0.74
C TYR A 126 -23.39 -9.68 -2.22
N LYS A 127 -22.40 -9.73 -3.12
CA LYS A 127 -22.54 -9.54 -4.58
C LYS A 127 -23.36 -8.31 -4.99
N HIS A 128 -23.12 -7.16 -4.34
CA HIS A 128 -23.80 -5.92 -4.69
C HIS A 128 -23.58 -5.53 -6.16
N GLY A 129 -24.66 -5.43 -6.93
CA GLY A 129 -24.67 -5.01 -8.34
C GLY A 129 -24.73 -6.11 -9.39
N GLY A 130 -24.83 -7.40 -9.01
CA GLY A 130 -25.09 -8.50 -9.96
C GLY A 130 -24.04 -8.69 -11.07
N LYS A 131 -22.88 -8.03 -10.99
CA LYS A 131 -21.82 -8.15 -11.97
C LYS A 131 -21.11 -9.50 -11.79
N ALA A 132 -21.02 -10.26 -12.87
CA ALA A 132 -20.49 -11.63 -12.91
C ALA A 132 -18.99 -11.70 -13.23
N TYR A 133 -18.27 -10.60 -13.03
CA TYR A 133 -16.83 -10.50 -13.28
C TYR A 133 -16.16 -9.75 -12.12
#